data_AF-A0A662G0J2-F1
#
_entry.id   AF-A0A662G0J2-F1
#
_cell.length_a   1.000
_cell.length_b   1.000
_cell.length_c   1.000
_cell.angle_alpha   90.00
_cell.angle_beta   90.00
_cell.angle_gamma   90.00
#
_symmetry.space_group_name_H-M   'P 1'
#
loop_
_entity.id
_entity.type
_entity.pdbx_description
1 polymer ?
#
loop_
_entity_poly.entity_id
_entity_poly.type
_entity_poly.pdbx_seq_one_letter_code
_entity_poly.pdbx_strand_id
1 'polypeptide(L)'
;MSHNMRVKQALNNVVRDLKGEKFKIVVNTDRRSYCFNIIAYNEEYSEKVLIVKYFKNIDSCDDSVASELIKLAYSINGVPVVIGESAKNERLIDYVIYRRSGIIALSPKTFNALISNEREIPHVYAYRGGLYVKINGEKLRKAREKAGFSRGELAEKVGVSRKTIYSYENDEMDATLDVAIKLEEVLNEPLVEVFHLTECFKVPLAKIDMGTQVSDPLLNKLMLIMKSLGFKFVRLKRMPFEVAGRNDRNRTKLLIKSYKRRNRDMRDLRISLKIAEVLGSNIIVLAENQRVKRELEFEKSLVITPNELRDMEKNPDSFMDEIAR
;
A
#
# COMPACT_ATOMS: atom_id res chain seq x y z
N MET A 1 5.31 -30.80 5.87
CA MET A 1 5.06 -29.46 6.47
C MET A 1 3.63 -29.04 6.22
N SER A 2 2.88 -28.64 7.26
CA SER A 2 1.49 -28.17 7.11
C SER A 2 1.45 -26.84 6.34
N HIS A 3 0.33 -26.56 5.66
CA HIS A 3 0.12 -25.33 4.86
C HIS A 3 0.46 -24.05 5.64
N ASN A 4 0.06 -23.99 6.91
CA ASN A 4 0.34 -22.84 7.79
C ASN A 4 1.83 -22.66 8.11
N MET A 5 2.62 -23.74 8.11
CA MET A 5 4.05 -23.67 8.41
C MET A 5 4.83 -23.01 7.26
N ARG A 6 4.43 -23.26 6.01
CA ARG A 6 5.03 -22.65 4.82
C ARG A 6 4.72 -21.15 4.71
N VAL A 7 3.46 -20.76 4.93
CA VAL A 7 3.05 -19.33 4.94
C VAL A 7 3.82 -18.56 6.03
N LYS A 8 3.96 -19.15 7.21
CA LYS A 8 4.72 -18.54 8.31
C LYS A 8 6.21 -18.38 7.96
N GLN A 9 6.81 -19.37 7.30
CA GLN A 9 8.20 -19.30 6.86
C GLN A 9 8.42 -18.22 5.80
N ALA A 10 7.52 -18.13 4.80
CA ALA A 10 7.59 -17.11 3.77
C ALA A 10 7.45 -15.69 4.37
N LEU A 11 6.50 -15.50 5.30
CA LEU A 11 6.36 -14.24 6.04
C LEU A 11 7.61 -13.89 6.86
N ASN A 12 8.26 -14.88 7.48
CA ASN A 12 9.49 -14.65 8.24
C ASN A 12 10.65 -14.17 7.36
N ASN A 13 10.72 -14.62 6.10
CA ASN A 13 11.71 -14.13 5.15
C ASN A 13 11.45 -12.66 4.81
N VAL A 14 10.21 -12.30 4.44
CA VAL A 14 9.85 -10.90 4.17
C VAL A 14 10.13 -9.99 5.37
N VAL A 15 9.88 -10.48 6.60
CA VAL A 15 10.22 -9.77 7.84
C VAL A 15 11.73 -9.56 7.99
N ARG A 16 12.55 -10.57 7.62
CA ARG A 16 14.01 -10.46 7.68
C ARG A 16 14.51 -9.43 6.69
N ASP A 17 14.00 -9.45 5.46
CA ASP A 17 14.39 -8.53 4.39
C ASP A 17 14.08 -7.09 4.79
N LEU A 18 12.86 -6.82 5.28
CA LEU A 18 12.46 -5.50 5.80
C LEU A 18 13.34 -5.03 6.97
N LYS A 19 13.74 -5.93 7.87
CA LYS A 19 14.64 -5.57 8.98
C LYS A 19 16.07 -5.30 8.51
N GLY A 20 16.55 -6.01 7.50
CA GLY A 20 17.83 -5.73 6.85
C GLY A 20 17.88 -4.31 6.31
N GLU A 21 16.77 -3.87 5.71
CA GLU A 21 16.55 -2.50 5.24
C GLU A 21 16.06 -1.55 6.34
N LYS A 22 16.34 -1.83 7.62
CA LYS A 22 16.05 -0.96 8.78
C LYS A 22 14.58 -0.53 8.98
N PHE A 23 13.61 -1.22 8.40
CA PHE A 23 12.20 -0.91 8.65
C PHE A 23 11.80 -1.23 10.10
N LYS A 24 11.06 -0.31 10.73
CA LYS A 24 10.24 -0.60 11.91
C LYS A 24 8.99 -1.34 11.44
N ILE A 25 8.61 -2.44 12.10
CA ILE A 25 7.54 -3.30 11.59
C ILE A 25 6.52 -3.70 12.66
N VAL A 26 5.26 -3.82 12.24
CA VAL A 26 4.22 -4.57 12.95
C VAL A 26 3.89 -5.80 12.13
N VAL A 27 4.00 -6.98 12.74
CA VAL A 27 3.68 -8.25 12.10
C VAL A 27 2.41 -8.83 12.71
N ASN A 28 1.45 -9.16 11.86
CA ASN A 28 0.26 -9.91 12.21
C ASN A 28 0.28 -11.28 11.51
N THR A 29 0.48 -12.32 12.32
CA THR A 29 0.35 -13.74 11.92
C THR A 29 -0.91 -14.38 12.51
N ASP A 30 -1.77 -13.58 13.17
CA ASP A 30 -2.96 -14.08 13.85
C ASP A 30 -3.99 -14.58 12.83
N ARG A 31 -4.84 -15.54 13.23
CA ARG A 31 -5.87 -16.16 12.36
C ARG A 31 -6.99 -15.20 11.96
N ARG A 32 -6.98 -13.96 12.45
CA ARG A 32 -7.98 -12.96 12.10
C ARG A 32 -7.75 -12.45 10.69
N SER A 33 -8.85 -12.21 9.98
CA SER A 33 -8.88 -11.74 8.59
C SER A 33 -8.54 -10.24 8.46
N TYR A 34 -7.47 -9.77 9.11
CA TYR A 34 -6.98 -8.41 8.86
C TYR A 34 -6.47 -8.30 7.42
N CYS A 35 -6.64 -7.13 6.81
CA CYS A 35 -6.27 -6.92 5.41
C CYS A 35 -4.75 -6.89 5.19
N PHE A 36 -3.95 -6.82 6.26
CA PHE A 36 -2.48 -6.82 6.22
C PHE A 36 -1.87 -8.04 6.95
N ASN A 37 -0.63 -8.35 6.61
CA ASN A 37 0.26 -9.18 7.42
C ASN A 37 1.40 -8.36 8.03
N ILE A 38 1.94 -7.38 7.33
CA ILE A 38 3.03 -6.54 7.82
C ILE A 38 2.70 -5.08 7.52
N ILE A 39 2.89 -4.19 8.50
CA ILE A 39 3.01 -2.76 8.27
C ILE A 39 4.45 -2.41 8.58
N ALA A 40 5.13 -1.78 7.64
CA ALA A 40 6.54 -1.43 7.74
C ALA A 40 6.72 0.07 7.52
N TYR A 41 7.54 0.70 8.35
CA TYR A 41 7.90 2.11 8.25
C TYR A 41 9.42 2.28 8.22
N ASN A 42 9.93 3.06 7.28
CA ASN A 42 11.32 3.48 7.25
C ASN A 42 11.37 4.96 6.83
N GLU A 43 12.04 5.79 7.63
CA GLU A 43 12.14 7.23 7.37
C GLU A 43 13.10 7.59 6.22
N GLU A 44 14.15 6.78 6.02
CA GLU A 44 15.15 6.93 4.96
C GLU A 44 14.63 6.41 3.61
N TYR A 45 13.57 5.59 3.63
CA TYR A 45 12.98 5.01 2.43
C TYR A 45 12.02 5.99 1.74
N SER A 46 12.10 6.10 0.41
CA SER A 46 11.26 7.01 -0.40
C SER A 46 9.77 6.82 -0.12
N GLU A 47 9.32 5.57 -0.05
CA GLU A 47 7.95 5.20 0.29
C GLU A 47 7.84 4.83 1.76
N LYS A 48 7.85 5.84 2.63
CA LYS A 48 7.99 5.69 4.09
C LYS A 48 7.12 4.64 4.77
N VAL A 49 5.97 4.26 4.20
CA VAL A 49 5.06 3.23 4.76
C VAL A 49 4.73 2.18 3.70
N LEU A 50 5.01 0.91 4.01
CA LEU A 50 4.57 -0.25 3.23
C LEU A 50 3.50 -1.04 4.01
N ILE A 51 2.42 -1.41 3.33
CA ILE A 51 1.36 -2.26 3.86
C ILE A 51 1.35 -3.56 3.06
N VAL A 52 1.92 -4.61 3.64
CA VAL A 52 2.15 -5.87 2.96
C VAL A 52 1.07 -6.88 3.34
N LYS A 53 0.46 -7.48 2.32
CA LYS A 53 -0.40 -8.66 2.46
C LYS A 53 0.19 -9.83 1.70
N TYR A 54 0.43 -10.93 2.41
CA TYR A 54 0.96 -12.14 1.80
C TYR A 54 -0.16 -13.11 1.44
N PHE A 55 -0.07 -13.69 0.25
CA PHE A 55 -0.86 -14.84 -0.17
C PHE A 55 0.04 -15.90 -0.77
N LYS A 56 -0.23 -17.18 -0.51
CA LYS A 56 0.46 -18.26 -1.22
C LYS A 56 0.19 -18.18 -2.73
N ASN A 57 -1.07 -17.93 -3.09
CA ASN A 57 -1.50 -17.62 -4.45
C ASN A 57 -2.13 -16.21 -4.47
N ILE A 58 -1.56 -15.30 -5.26
CA ILE A 58 -2.00 -13.89 -5.31
C ILE A 58 -3.44 -13.73 -5.82
N ASP A 59 -3.99 -14.72 -6.52
CA ASP A 59 -5.41 -14.73 -6.95
C ASP A 59 -6.38 -14.84 -5.76
N SER A 60 -5.88 -15.16 -4.57
CA SER A 60 -6.66 -15.13 -3.32
C SER A 60 -6.92 -13.70 -2.81
N CYS A 61 -6.30 -12.69 -3.42
CA CYS A 61 -6.57 -11.29 -3.13
C CYS A 61 -7.89 -10.87 -3.80
N ASP A 62 -8.99 -10.93 -3.04
CA ASP A 62 -10.31 -10.47 -3.49
C ASP A 62 -10.45 -8.93 -3.39
N ASP A 63 -11.47 -8.39 -4.06
CA ASP A 63 -11.77 -6.94 -4.05
C ASP A 63 -12.05 -6.41 -2.64
N SER A 64 -12.51 -7.25 -1.72
CA SER A 64 -12.78 -6.83 -0.34
C SER A 64 -11.48 -6.61 0.45
N VAL A 65 -10.49 -7.51 0.34
CA VAL A 65 -9.15 -7.31 0.92
C VAL A 65 -8.49 -6.12 0.25
N ALA A 66 -8.53 -6.06 -1.08
CA ALA A 66 -7.88 -5.01 -1.84
C ALA A 66 -8.45 -3.62 -1.51
N SER A 67 -9.77 -3.49 -1.44
CA SER A 67 -10.43 -2.24 -1.04
C SER A 67 -9.97 -1.77 0.35
N GLU A 68 -9.87 -2.67 1.33
CA GLU A 68 -9.40 -2.33 2.67
C GLU A 68 -7.91 -1.94 2.70
N LEU A 69 -7.07 -2.62 1.93
CA LEU A 69 -5.65 -2.26 1.75
C LEU A 69 -5.50 -0.86 1.14
N ILE A 70 -6.25 -0.55 0.07
CA ILE A 70 -6.17 0.76 -0.59
C ILE A 70 -6.69 1.86 0.32
N LYS A 71 -7.79 1.64 1.06
CA LYS A 71 -8.30 2.60 2.06
C LYS A 71 -7.24 2.90 3.11
N LEU A 72 -6.63 1.86 3.68
CA LEU A 72 -5.59 2.03 4.68
C LEU A 72 -4.42 2.82 4.11
N ALA A 73 -3.87 2.38 2.97
CA ALA A 73 -2.81 3.06 2.24
C ALA A 73 -3.10 4.55 2.02
N TYR A 74 -4.29 4.87 1.52
CA TYR A 74 -4.73 6.24 1.33
C TYR A 74 -4.73 7.02 2.65
N SER A 75 -5.27 6.45 3.72
CA SER A 75 -5.42 7.15 5.00
C SER A 75 -4.12 7.44 5.74
N ILE A 76 -3.04 6.73 5.44
CA ILE A 76 -1.75 6.86 6.13
C ILE A 76 -0.57 7.20 5.21
N ASN A 77 -0.84 7.56 3.95
CA ASN A 77 0.17 7.79 2.89
C ASN A 77 1.12 6.60 2.74
N GLY A 78 0.55 5.39 2.72
CA GLY A 78 1.29 4.15 2.53
C GLY A 78 1.10 3.56 1.15
N VAL A 79 1.91 2.53 0.88
CA VAL A 79 1.92 1.75 -0.35
C VAL A 79 1.40 0.36 -0.03
N PRO A 80 0.23 -0.04 -0.57
CA PRO A 80 -0.26 -1.40 -0.43
C PRO A 80 0.48 -2.31 -1.41
N VAL A 81 1.01 -3.43 -0.91
CA VAL A 81 1.74 -4.41 -1.72
C VAL A 81 1.23 -5.80 -1.41
N VAL A 82 0.88 -6.55 -2.45
CA VAL A 82 0.64 -7.98 -2.34
C VAL A 82 1.94 -8.73 -2.61
N ILE A 83 2.27 -9.69 -1.75
CA ILE A 83 3.40 -10.61 -1.96
C ILE A 83 2.84 -12.02 -2.09
N GLY A 84 3.34 -12.79 -3.05
CA GLY A 84 2.99 -14.20 -3.14
C GLY A 84 3.92 -15.07 -3.95
N GLU A 85 3.70 -16.38 -3.90
CA GLU A 85 4.58 -17.37 -4.56
C GLU A 85 4.08 -17.75 -5.95
N SER A 86 2.77 -17.64 -6.17
CA SER A 86 2.11 -18.16 -7.37
C SER A 86 0.94 -17.30 -7.81
N ALA A 87 0.60 -17.41 -9.08
CA ALA A 87 -0.69 -17.02 -9.65
C ALA A 87 -1.22 -18.22 -10.42
N LYS A 88 -2.53 -18.48 -10.35
CA LYS A 88 -3.14 -19.70 -10.87
C LYS A 88 -2.38 -20.94 -10.37
N ASN A 89 -1.75 -21.70 -11.26
CA ASN A 89 -0.98 -22.89 -10.92
C ASN A 89 0.52 -22.73 -11.22
N GLU A 90 0.99 -21.51 -11.46
CA GLU A 90 2.37 -21.21 -11.84
C GLU A 90 3.04 -20.32 -10.80
N ARG A 91 4.36 -20.48 -10.64
CA ARG A 91 5.15 -19.58 -9.79
C ARG A 91 5.21 -18.20 -10.42
N LEU A 92 5.22 -17.16 -9.57
CA LEU A 92 5.52 -15.81 -10.04
C LEU A 92 6.95 -15.78 -10.59
N ILE A 93 7.11 -15.14 -11.74
CA ILE A 93 8.41 -14.87 -12.33
C ILE A 93 9.03 -13.73 -11.52
N ASP A 94 10.30 -13.87 -11.16
CA ASP A 94 11.03 -12.82 -10.47
C ASP A 94 11.25 -11.62 -11.38
N TYR A 95 11.25 -10.42 -10.78
CA TYR A 95 11.37 -9.13 -11.47
C TYR A 95 10.20 -8.82 -12.43
N VAL A 96 9.07 -9.51 -12.27
CA VAL A 96 7.82 -9.23 -12.98
C VAL A 96 6.76 -8.73 -12.00
N ILE A 97 6.08 -7.64 -12.39
CA ILE A 97 5.01 -7.00 -11.65
C ILE A 97 3.67 -7.61 -12.08
N TYR A 98 2.94 -8.15 -11.12
CA TYR A 98 1.57 -8.61 -11.32
C TYR A 98 0.60 -7.57 -10.76
N ARG A 99 -0.69 -7.68 -11.11
CA ARG A 99 -1.75 -6.88 -10.49
C ARG A 99 -2.93 -7.74 -10.10
N ARG A 100 -3.47 -7.51 -8.90
CA ARG A 100 -4.71 -8.12 -8.42
C ARG A 100 -5.58 -7.08 -7.74
N SER A 101 -6.83 -7.00 -8.19
CA SER A 101 -7.79 -5.97 -7.77
C SER A 101 -7.19 -4.55 -7.79
N GLY A 102 -6.38 -4.28 -8.82
CA GLY A 102 -5.72 -3.00 -9.05
C GLY A 102 -4.52 -2.68 -8.15
N ILE A 103 -4.12 -3.57 -7.23
CA ILE A 103 -2.91 -3.47 -6.40
C ILE A 103 -1.79 -4.26 -7.05
N ILE A 104 -0.55 -3.78 -6.95
CA ILE A 104 0.63 -4.54 -7.37
C ILE A 104 0.81 -5.82 -6.55
N ALA A 105 1.25 -6.88 -7.22
CA ALA A 105 1.55 -8.16 -6.64
C ALA A 105 2.94 -8.62 -7.10
N LEU A 106 3.78 -9.03 -6.17
CA LEU A 106 5.20 -9.30 -6.40
C LEU A 106 5.62 -10.66 -5.84
N SER A 107 6.64 -11.27 -6.44
CA SER A 107 7.36 -12.36 -5.78
C SER A 107 8.14 -11.82 -4.57
N PRO A 108 8.45 -12.64 -3.54
CA PRO A 108 9.28 -12.20 -2.41
C PRO A 108 10.63 -11.62 -2.86
N LYS A 109 11.26 -12.23 -3.88
CA LYS A 109 12.54 -11.76 -4.42
C LYS A 109 12.40 -10.39 -5.10
N THR A 110 11.35 -10.20 -5.88
CA THR A 110 11.07 -8.91 -6.52
C THR A 110 10.81 -7.82 -5.48
N PHE A 111 10.06 -8.15 -4.43
CA PHE A 111 9.82 -7.20 -3.33
C PHE A 111 11.12 -6.82 -2.61
N ASN A 112 11.97 -7.79 -2.27
CA ASN A 112 13.26 -7.52 -1.63
C ASN A 112 14.14 -6.60 -2.50
N ALA A 113 14.25 -6.87 -3.80
CA ALA A 113 15.01 -6.02 -4.71
C ALA A 113 14.50 -4.56 -4.76
N LEU A 114 13.18 -4.32 -4.63
CA LEU A 114 12.61 -2.96 -4.60
C LEU A 114 12.86 -2.21 -3.30
N ILE A 115 12.87 -2.90 -2.16
CA ILE A 115 13.08 -2.24 -0.86
C ILE A 115 14.56 -1.99 -0.57
N SER A 116 15.46 -2.81 -1.11
CA SER A 116 16.90 -2.69 -0.90
C SER A 116 17.56 -1.66 -1.84
N ASN A 117 16.83 -1.12 -2.82
CA ASN A 117 17.37 -0.24 -3.87
C ASN A 117 18.64 -0.80 -4.57
N GLU A 118 18.86 -2.11 -4.49
CA GLU A 118 20.06 -2.77 -5.02
C GLU A 118 20.06 -2.79 -6.55
N ARG A 119 18.88 -2.70 -7.17
CA ARG A 119 18.70 -2.71 -8.63
C ARG A 119 17.51 -1.86 -9.04
N GLU A 120 17.70 -1.13 -10.14
CA GLU A 120 16.58 -0.65 -10.95
C GLU A 120 15.84 -1.87 -11.52
N ILE A 121 14.58 -2.05 -11.13
CA ILE A 121 13.75 -3.13 -11.67
C ILE A 121 13.05 -2.60 -12.92
N PRO A 122 13.24 -3.22 -14.10
CA PRO A 122 12.51 -2.83 -15.29
C PRO A 122 11.00 -2.99 -15.03
N HIS A 123 10.19 -2.08 -15.58
CA HIS A 123 8.75 -2.11 -15.42
C HIS A 123 8.12 -3.23 -16.27
N VAL A 124 8.49 -4.48 -16.01
CA VAL A 124 7.95 -5.69 -16.62
C VAL A 124 6.68 -6.09 -15.90
N TYR A 125 5.60 -6.34 -16.62
CA TYR A 125 4.35 -6.80 -16.04
C TYR A 125 3.66 -7.86 -16.88
N ALA A 126 2.92 -8.75 -16.22
CA ALA A 126 2.15 -9.79 -16.89
C ALA A 126 0.79 -9.25 -17.34
N TYR A 127 0.48 -9.40 -18.64
CA TYR A 127 -0.83 -9.09 -19.20
C TYR A 127 -1.27 -10.18 -20.19
N ARG A 128 -2.52 -10.13 -20.67
CA ARG A 128 -3.14 -11.19 -21.47
C ARG A 128 -2.19 -11.73 -22.57
N GLY A 129 -1.67 -12.94 -22.37
CA GLY A 129 -0.86 -13.64 -23.37
C GLY A 129 0.65 -13.41 -23.32
N GLY A 130 1.19 -12.65 -22.36
CA GLY A 130 2.64 -12.48 -22.27
C GLY A 130 3.14 -11.47 -21.24
N LEU A 131 4.45 -11.22 -21.29
CA LEU A 131 5.13 -10.19 -20.51
C LEU A 131 5.26 -8.92 -21.34
N TYR A 132 4.92 -7.81 -20.72
CA TYR A 132 4.97 -6.48 -21.31
C TYR A 132 5.88 -5.58 -20.50
N VAL A 133 6.45 -4.57 -21.15
CA VAL A 133 7.29 -3.55 -20.53
C VAL A 133 6.84 -2.18 -20.97
N LYS A 134 6.98 -1.22 -20.06
CA LYS A 134 6.81 0.19 -20.40
C LYS A 134 8.11 0.71 -21.02
N ILE A 135 8.01 1.27 -22.21
CA ILE A 135 9.11 1.92 -22.92
C ILE A 135 8.91 3.43 -22.81
N ASN A 136 10.00 4.17 -22.62
CA ASN A 136 9.93 5.62 -22.67
C ASN A 136 9.87 6.09 -24.14
N GLY A 137 8.69 6.58 -24.56
CA GLY A 137 8.45 6.96 -25.96
C GLY A 137 9.37 8.06 -26.48
N GLU A 138 9.68 9.05 -25.64
CA GLU A 138 10.59 10.13 -26.00
C GLU A 138 12.03 9.63 -26.22
N LYS A 139 12.55 8.78 -25.32
CA LYS A 139 13.87 8.14 -25.48
C LYS A 139 13.91 7.27 -26.73
N LEU A 140 12.87 6.48 -27.00
CA LEU A 140 12.78 5.67 -28.21
C LEU A 140 12.87 6.54 -29.47
N ARG A 141 12.11 7.64 -29.50
CA ARG A 141 12.13 8.58 -30.64
C ARG A 141 13.52 9.15 -30.88
N LYS A 142 14.18 9.63 -29.81
CA LYS A 142 15.53 10.19 -29.89
C LYS A 142 16.56 9.16 -30.35
N ALA A 143 16.52 7.95 -29.81
CA ALA A 143 17.43 6.87 -30.18
C ALA A 143 17.25 6.47 -31.65
N ARG A 144 15.99 6.36 -32.11
CA ARG A 144 15.68 6.08 -33.52
C ARG A 144 16.21 7.15 -34.46
N GLU A 145 15.96 8.43 -34.16
CA GLU A 145 16.41 9.57 -34.97
C GLU A 145 17.95 9.66 -35.01
N LYS A 146 18.62 9.43 -33.87
CA LYS A 146 20.08 9.34 -33.75
C LYS A 146 20.67 8.20 -34.61
N ALA A 147 19.98 7.07 -34.69
CA ALA A 147 20.36 5.93 -35.53
C ALA A 147 20.02 6.11 -37.02
N GLY A 148 19.38 7.23 -37.40
CA GLY A 148 19.02 7.53 -38.79
C GLY A 148 17.86 6.69 -39.34
N PHE A 149 17.10 5.99 -38.49
CA PHE A 149 15.99 5.15 -38.94
C PHE A 149 14.69 5.94 -39.08
N SER A 150 13.96 5.72 -40.16
CA SER A 150 12.53 6.01 -40.21
C SER A 150 11.76 5.06 -39.30
N ARG A 151 10.52 5.43 -38.95
CA ARG A 151 9.62 4.53 -38.20
C ARG A 151 9.35 3.21 -38.94
N GLY A 152 9.39 3.22 -40.27
CA GLY A 152 9.18 2.02 -41.08
C GLY A 152 10.35 1.05 -41.00
N GLU A 153 11.56 1.57 -41.18
CA GLU A 153 12.80 0.77 -41.10
C GLU A 153 13.00 0.16 -39.70
N LEU A 154 12.76 0.94 -38.64
CA LEU A 154 12.83 0.39 -37.29
C LEU A 154 11.77 -0.70 -37.07
N ALA A 155 10.54 -0.47 -37.55
CA ALA A 155 9.44 -1.44 -37.42
C ALA A 155 9.77 -2.78 -38.11
N GLU A 156 10.37 -2.72 -39.30
CA GLU A 156 10.82 -3.91 -40.03
C GLU A 156 11.91 -4.67 -39.25
N LYS A 157 12.91 -3.96 -38.71
CA LYS A 157 14.01 -4.56 -37.93
C LYS A 157 13.53 -5.29 -36.67
N VAL A 158 12.53 -4.77 -35.98
CA VAL A 158 12.02 -5.36 -34.73
C VAL A 158 10.79 -6.26 -34.93
N GLY A 159 10.27 -6.34 -36.15
CA GLY A 159 9.15 -7.22 -36.51
C GLY A 159 7.78 -6.72 -36.04
N VAL A 160 7.54 -5.41 -36.08
CA VAL A 160 6.25 -4.79 -35.74
C VAL A 160 5.75 -3.88 -36.85
N SER A 161 4.55 -3.30 -36.71
CA SER A 161 4.03 -2.35 -37.67
C SER A 161 4.62 -0.94 -37.48
N ARG A 162 4.69 -0.14 -38.55
CA ARG A 162 5.06 1.29 -38.46
C ARG A 162 4.17 2.06 -37.45
N LYS A 163 2.88 1.71 -37.38
CA LYS A 163 1.92 2.28 -36.41
C LYS A 163 2.29 1.92 -34.97
N THR A 164 2.80 0.72 -34.74
CA THR A 164 3.25 0.27 -33.41
C THR A 164 4.41 1.12 -32.91
N ILE A 165 5.43 1.39 -33.74
CA ILE A 165 6.53 2.30 -33.36
C ILE A 165 6.00 3.70 -33.06
N TYR A 166 5.05 4.21 -33.86
CA TYR A 166 4.40 5.50 -33.57
C TYR A 166 3.73 5.49 -32.18
N SER A 167 2.95 4.47 -31.86
CA SER A 167 2.25 4.40 -30.57
C SER A 167 3.22 4.23 -29.40
N TYR A 168 4.32 3.51 -29.57
CA TYR A 168 5.39 3.46 -28.56
C TYR A 168 6.02 4.83 -28.32
N GLU A 169 6.34 5.58 -29.37
CA GLU A 169 6.91 6.93 -29.25
C GLU A 169 5.97 7.97 -28.61
N ASN A 170 4.67 7.70 -28.58
CA ASN A 170 3.65 8.58 -27.99
C ASN A 170 3.09 8.02 -26.67
N ASP A 171 3.73 6.99 -26.09
CA ASP A 171 3.30 6.33 -24.83
C ASP A 171 1.84 5.81 -24.87
N GLU A 172 1.33 5.50 -26.06
CA GLU A 172 -0.04 4.99 -26.27
C GLU A 172 -0.14 3.48 -26.07
N MET A 173 0.99 2.78 -26.15
CA MET A 173 1.05 1.32 -26.13
C MET A 173 2.34 0.83 -25.46
N ASP A 174 2.21 -0.19 -24.61
CA ASP A 174 3.36 -0.89 -24.03
C ASP A 174 3.84 -2.02 -24.95
N ALA A 175 5.14 -2.30 -24.94
CA ALA A 175 5.75 -3.32 -25.79
C ALA A 175 5.77 -4.68 -25.09
N THR A 176 5.71 -5.77 -25.86
CA THR A 176 6.10 -7.09 -25.33
C THR A 176 7.58 -7.09 -24.97
N LEU A 177 7.98 -7.83 -23.93
CA LEU A 177 9.37 -7.92 -23.49
C LEU A 177 10.34 -8.23 -24.65
N ASP A 178 9.98 -9.19 -25.51
CA ASP A 178 10.83 -9.59 -26.65
C ASP A 178 11.05 -8.47 -27.66
N VAL A 179 10.03 -7.63 -27.92
CA VAL A 179 10.13 -6.49 -28.84
C VAL A 179 10.99 -5.39 -28.22
N ALA A 180 10.87 -5.16 -26.90
CA ALA A 180 11.68 -4.17 -26.21
C ALA A 180 13.17 -4.54 -26.23
N ILE A 181 13.51 -5.81 -25.98
CA ILE A 181 14.89 -6.30 -26.09
C ILE A 181 15.44 -6.03 -27.49
N LYS A 182 14.70 -6.37 -28.55
CA LYS A 182 15.12 -6.08 -29.94
C LYS A 182 15.30 -4.59 -30.21
N LEU A 183 14.44 -3.73 -29.65
CA LEU A 183 14.56 -2.28 -29.80
C LEU A 183 15.86 -1.78 -29.16
N GLU A 184 16.16 -2.20 -27.93
CA GLU A 184 17.39 -1.84 -27.23
C GLU A 184 18.64 -2.37 -27.94
N GLU A 185 18.60 -3.59 -28.50
CA GLU A 185 19.69 -4.18 -29.30
C GLU A 185 19.94 -3.41 -30.60
N VAL A 186 18.88 -3.08 -31.36
CA VAL A 186 18.98 -2.37 -32.64
C VAL A 186 19.45 -0.93 -32.46
N LEU A 187 19.01 -0.27 -31.38
CA LEU A 187 19.30 1.14 -31.11
C LEU A 187 20.51 1.34 -30.19
N ASN A 188 20.97 0.27 -29.54
CA ASN A 188 22.07 0.26 -28.56
C ASN A 188 21.90 1.31 -27.45
N GLU A 189 20.67 1.44 -26.93
CA GLU A 189 20.29 2.39 -25.88
C GLU A 189 19.26 1.73 -24.95
N PRO A 190 19.30 1.98 -23.63
CA PRO A 190 18.26 1.51 -22.71
C PRO A 190 16.98 2.34 -22.85
N LEU A 191 15.87 1.66 -23.11
CA LEU A 191 14.56 2.25 -23.43
C LEU A 191 13.50 1.90 -22.40
N VAL A 192 13.65 0.77 -21.70
CA VAL A 192 12.68 0.30 -20.71
C VAL A 192 12.67 1.21 -19.49
N GLU A 193 11.48 1.58 -19.03
CA GLU A 193 11.31 2.36 -17.81
C GLU A 193 11.53 1.51 -16.56
N VAL A 194 12.02 2.15 -15.51
CA VAL A 194 12.20 1.53 -14.19
C VAL A 194 10.90 1.66 -13.41
N PHE A 195 10.56 0.62 -12.63
CA PHE A 195 9.38 0.62 -11.78
C PHE A 195 9.66 1.24 -10.40
N HIS A 196 8.74 2.09 -9.95
CA HIS A 196 8.73 2.61 -8.58
C HIS A 196 7.51 2.12 -7.81
N LEU A 197 7.68 1.83 -6.51
CA LEU A 197 6.58 1.34 -5.67
C LEU A 197 5.47 2.38 -5.48
N THR A 198 5.75 3.67 -5.69
CA THR A 198 4.70 4.70 -5.77
C THR A 198 3.60 4.39 -6.80
N GLU A 199 3.86 3.55 -7.81
CA GLU A 199 2.88 3.10 -8.83
C GLU A 199 2.00 1.91 -8.37
N CYS A 200 1.93 1.68 -7.05
CA CYS A 200 1.37 0.50 -6.38
C CYS A 200 -0.11 0.21 -6.56
N PHE A 201 -0.93 1.18 -6.98
CA PHE A 201 -2.31 0.90 -7.37
C PHE A 201 -2.79 1.82 -8.49
N LYS A 202 -3.54 1.24 -9.43
CA LYS A 202 -4.15 1.96 -10.58
C LYS A 202 -5.65 2.22 -10.42
N VAL A 203 -6.22 1.95 -9.25
CA VAL A 203 -7.65 2.20 -9.01
C VAL A 203 -7.86 3.69 -8.76
N PRO A 204 -8.71 4.39 -9.54
CA PRO A 204 -9.08 5.75 -9.21
C PRO A 204 -9.73 5.78 -7.83
N LEU A 205 -9.17 6.55 -6.90
CA LEU A 205 -9.66 6.64 -5.51
C LEU A 205 -11.16 6.99 -5.44
N ALA A 206 -11.67 7.75 -6.42
CA ALA A 206 -13.09 8.08 -6.54
C ALA A 206 -14.02 6.86 -6.70
N LYS A 207 -13.50 5.71 -7.14
CA LYS A 207 -14.26 4.45 -7.27
C LYS A 207 -14.28 3.62 -5.99
N ILE A 208 -13.56 4.04 -4.95
CA ILE A 208 -13.47 3.31 -3.69
C ILE A 208 -14.43 3.95 -2.69
N ASP A 209 -15.40 3.17 -2.22
CA ASP A 209 -16.26 3.60 -1.11
C ASP A 209 -15.44 3.73 0.17
N MET A 210 -15.11 4.97 0.56
CA MET A 210 -14.35 5.27 1.78
C MET A 210 -15.08 4.92 3.08
N GLY A 211 -16.36 4.52 3.00
CA GLY A 211 -17.11 3.95 4.11
C GLY A 211 -17.33 4.92 5.26
N THR A 212 -17.54 6.21 4.97
CA THR A 212 -17.56 7.27 6.00
C THR A 212 -18.74 7.20 6.98
N GLN A 213 -19.77 6.40 6.67
CA GLN A 213 -20.92 6.20 7.55
C GLN A 213 -20.60 5.16 8.64
N VAL A 214 -20.85 5.55 9.89
CA VAL A 214 -20.64 4.72 11.07
C VAL A 214 -21.94 4.68 11.88
N SER A 215 -22.38 3.48 12.27
CA SER A 215 -23.58 3.30 13.09
C SER A 215 -23.37 3.62 14.56
N ASP A 216 -22.13 3.55 15.06
CA ASP A 216 -21.77 3.94 16.42
C ASP A 216 -21.84 5.48 16.56
N PRO A 217 -22.77 6.02 17.38
CA PRO A 217 -22.98 7.47 17.47
C PRO A 217 -21.77 8.24 18.01
N LEU A 218 -21.00 7.63 18.93
CA LEU A 218 -19.82 8.28 19.53
C LEU A 218 -18.71 8.38 18.49
N LEU A 219 -18.46 7.30 17.76
CA LEU A 219 -17.45 7.29 16.69
C LEU A 219 -17.84 8.25 15.57
N ASN A 220 -19.12 8.28 15.16
CA ASN A 220 -19.59 9.22 14.14
C ASN A 220 -19.41 10.68 14.59
N LYS A 221 -19.75 10.99 15.84
CA LYS A 221 -19.59 12.32 16.43
C LYS A 221 -18.12 12.76 16.46
N LEU A 222 -17.21 11.90 16.95
CA LEU A 222 -15.77 12.18 16.91
C LEU A 222 -15.28 12.43 15.48
N MET A 223 -15.70 11.60 14.52
CA MET A 223 -15.33 11.81 13.11
C MET A 223 -15.80 13.14 12.55
N LEU A 224 -16.97 13.66 12.96
CA LEU A 224 -17.46 14.98 12.53
C LEU A 224 -16.59 16.12 13.08
N ILE A 225 -16.25 16.07 14.37
CA ILE A 225 -15.36 17.05 15.01
C ILE A 225 -13.98 17.03 14.33
N MET A 226 -13.42 15.84 14.14
CA MET A 226 -12.11 15.73 13.51
C MET A 226 -12.13 16.18 12.03
N LYS A 227 -13.25 15.98 11.31
CA LYS A 227 -13.42 16.53 9.95
C LYS A 227 -13.44 18.05 9.94
N SER A 228 -14.07 18.72 10.91
CA SER A 228 -14.03 20.19 11.00
C SER A 228 -12.63 20.72 11.27
N LEU A 229 -11.78 19.91 11.93
CA LEU A 229 -10.35 20.17 12.12
C LEU A 229 -9.48 19.83 10.89
N GLY A 230 -10.10 19.45 9.76
CA GLY A 230 -9.42 19.23 8.49
C GLY A 230 -8.92 17.80 8.26
N PHE A 231 -9.27 16.84 9.12
CA PHE A 231 -8.92 15.44 8.89
C PHE A 231 -9.80 14.79 7.83
N LYS A 232 -9.17 13.98 6.97
CA LYS A 232 -9.83 13.06 6.04
C LYS A 232 -9.78 11.66 6.64
N PHE A 233 -10.93 10.98 6.69
CA PHE A 233 -11.06 9.65 7.30
C PHE A 233 -11.56 8.60 6.34
N VAL A 234 -11.17 7.37 6.62
CA VAL A 234 -11.74 6.15 6.05
C VAL A 234 -12.14 5.21 7.19
N ARG A 235 -13.23 4.48 6.99
CA ARG A 235 -13.60 3.37 7.87
C ARG A 235 -12.97 2.09 7.37
N LEU A 236 -12.45 1.30 8.30
CA LEU A 236 -11.79 0.03 8.03
C LEU A 236 -12.52 -1.08 8.79
N LYS A 237 -12.92 -2.12 8.05
CA LYS A 237 -13.62 -3.29 8.57
C LYS A 237 -12.66 -4.45 8.86
N ARG A 238 -11.49 -4.45 8.22
CA ARG A 238 -10.48 -5.52 8.33
C ARG A 238 -9.20 -5.03 9.02
N MET A 239 -9.35 -4.18 10.03
CA MET A 239 -8.27 -3.65 10.86
C MET A 239 -8.57 -3.83 12.35
N PRO A 240 -7.53 -3.86 13.21
CA PRO A 240 -7.73 -3.88 14.66
C PRO A 240 -8.36 -2.59 15.20
N PHE A 241 -8.36 -1.51 14.43
CA PHE A 241 -9.04 -0.23 14.69
C PHE A 241 -10.12 0.03 13.63
N GLU A 242 -11.12 0.84 13.98
CA GLU A 242 -12.29 1.05 13.11
C GLU A 242 -12.09 2.15 12.07
N VAL A 243 -11.23 3.14 12.37
CA VAL A 243 -11.04 4.33 11.52
C VAL A 243 -9.57 4.71 11.48
N ALA A 244 -9.11 5.12 10.29
CA ALA A 244 -7.84 5.80 10.09
C ALA A 244 -8.07 7.09 9.32
N GLY A 245 -7.26 8.10 9.61
CA GLY A 245 -7.32 9.36 8.90
C GLY A 245 -6.02 10.13 8.97
N ARG A 246 -5.99 11.21 8.20
CA ARG A 246 -4.86 12.12 8.13
C ARG A 246 -5.32 13.55 7.97
N ASN A 247 -4.49 14.47 8.41
CA ASN A 247 -4.59 15.88 8.10
C ASN A 247 -3.36 16.26 7.27
N ASP A 248 -3.61 16.60 5.99
CA ASP A 248 -2.54 16.89 5.04
C ASP A 248 -1.81 18.20 5.37
N ARG A 249 -2.45 19.15 6.06
CA ARG A 249 -1.89 20.48 6.37
C ARG A 249 -0.77 20.40 7.41
N ASN A 250 -0.98 19.63 8.47
CA ASN A 250 -0.01 19.45 9.56
C ASN A 250 0.70 18.09 9.51
N ARG A 251 0.48 17.29 8.45
CA ARG A 251 1.05 15.95 8.23
C ARG A 251 0.76 14.96 9.37
N THR A 252 -0.31 15.18 10.13
CA THR A 252 -0.71 14.31 11.24
C THR A 252 -1.52 13.11 10.76
N LYS A 253 -1.22 11.93 11.28
CA LYS A 253 -1.99 10.70 11.08
C LYS A 253 -2.73 10.38 12.38
N LEU A 254 -3.94 9.85 12.27
CA LEU A 254 -4.79 9.51 13.41
C LEU A 254 -5.47 8.16 13.20
N LEU A 255 -5.38 7.29 14.20
CA LEU A 255 -6.15 6.05 14.30
C LEU A 255 -7.21 6.20 15.39
N ILE A 256 -8.39 5.62 15.19
CA ILE A 256 -9.45 5.62 16.20
C ILE A 256 -9.86 4.19 16.49
N LYS A 257 -9.77 3.82 17.78
CA LYS A 257 -10.16 2.50 18.29
C LYS A 257 -11.26 2.64 19.34
N SER A 258 -12.38 1.94 19.16
CA SER A 258 -13.38 1.78 20.23
C SER A 258 -13.01 0.63 21.17
N TYR A 259 -13.16 0.85 22.47
CA TYR A 259 -12.87 -0.15 23.50
C TYR A 259 -14.05 -0.30 24.48
N LYS A 260 -14.65 -1.50 24.51
CA LYS A 260 -15.86 -1.82 25.29
C LYS A 260 -15.62 -2.99 26.27
N ARG A 261 -14.37 -3.17 26.75
CA ARG A 261 -13.94 -4.21 27.71
C ARG A 261 -14.28 -5.65 27.31
N ARG A 262 -14.40 -5.96 26.02
CA ARG A 262 -14.52 -7.37 25.59
C ARG A 262 -13.12 -7.97 25.53
N ASN A 263 -12.97 -9.27 25.80
CA ASN A 263 -11.67 -9.97 25.71
C ASN A 263 -10.92 -9.73 24.39
N ARG A 264 -11.66 -9.47 23.31
CA ARG A 264 -11.09 -9.18 21.98
C ARG A 264 -10.51 -7.77 21.85
N ASP A 265 -11.06 -6.81 22.58
CA ASP A 265 -10.75 -5.39 22.42
C ASP A 265 -9.34 -5.06 22.91
N MET A 266 -8.85 -5.72 23.98
CA MET A 266 -7.49 -5.49 24.50
C MET A 266 -6.41 -5.94 23.52
N ARG A 267 -6.61 -7.08 22.84
CA ARG A 267 -5.65 -7.55 21.84
C ARG A 267 -5.59 -6.57 20.67
N ASP A 268 -6.75 -6.13 20.19
CA ASP A 268 -6.84 -5.22 19.05
C ASP A 268 -6.29 -3.84 19.39
N LEU A 269 -6.55 -3.37 20.60
CA LEU A 269 -5.96 -2.13 21.11
C LEU A 269 -4.43 -2.23 21.16
N ARG A 270 -3.85 -3.31 21.70
CA ARG A 270 -2.39 -3.52 21.71
C ARG A 270 -1.77 -3.52 20.32
N ILE A 271 -2.44 -4.16 19.35
CA ILE A 271 -1.95 -4.14 17.95
C ILE A 271 -2.09 -2.73 17.37
N SER A 272 -3.20 -2.04 17.64
CA SER A 272 -3.44 -0.66 17.16
C SER A 272 -2.41 0.32 17.71
N LEU A 273 -2.06 0.22 18.99
CA LEU A 273 -1.00 1.03 19.62
C LEU A 273 0.37 0.78 18.97
N LYS A 274 0.72 -0.48 18.68
CA LYS A 274 1.96 -0.81 17.95
C LYS A 274 1.97 -0.26 16.53
N ILE A 275 0.84 -0.32 15.83
CA ILE A 275 0.71 0.28 14.49
C ILE A 275 0.89 1.79 14.60
N ALA A 276 0.26 2.42 15.58
CA ALA A 276 0.38 3.85 15.81
C ALA A 276 1.84 4.29 16.03
N GLU A 277 2.55 3.55 16.88
CA GLU A 277 3.98 3.75 17.15
C GLU A 277 4.84 3.59 15.90
N VAL A 278 4.66 2.53 15.11
CA VAL A 278 5.44 2.29 13.89
C VAL A 278 5.16 3.37 12.84
N LEU A 279 3.92 3.84 12.73
CA LEU A 279 3.53 4.85 11.74
C LEU A 279 3.85 6.29 12.16
N GLY A 280 4.24 6.51 13.42
CA GLY A 280 4.31 7.85 14.01
C GLY A 280 2.95 8.56 13.98
N SER A 281 1.86 7.81 14.17
CA SER A 281 0.50 8.35 14.17
C SER A 281 -0.06 8.45 15.58
N ASN A 282 -0.93 9.41 15.79
CA ASN A 282 -1.69 9.52 17.04
C ASN A 282 -2.80 8.47 17.07
N ILE A 283 -3.25 8.11 18.26
CA ILE A 283 -4.35 7.16 18.44
C ILE A 283 -5.32 7.65 19.50
N ILE A 284 -6.59 7.74 19.12
CA ILE A 284 -7.69 8.00 20.03
C ILE A 284 -8.37 6.67 20.38
N VAL A 285 -8.56 6.44 21.67
CA VAL A 285 -9.31 5.29 22.19
C VAL A 285 -10.64 5.78 22.74
N LEU A 286 -11.73 5.39 22.10
CA LEU A 286 -13.09 5.66 22.60
C LEU A 286 -13.43 4.65 23.69
N ALA A 287 -13.34 5.09 24.94
CA ALA A 287 -13.73 4.31 26.10
C ALA A 287 -15.24 4.43 26.36
N GLU A 288 -15.87 3.32 26.74
CA GLU A 288 -17.31 3.30 27.05
C GLU A 288 -17.70 4.26 28.18
N ASN A 289 -16.83 4.40 29.20
CA ASN A 289 -17.07 5.25 30.36
C ASN A 289 -15.76 5.57 31.10
N GLN A 290 -15.84 6.43 32.12
CA GLN A 290 -14.70 6.84 32.93
C GLN A 290 -14.01 5.69 33.69
N ARG A 291 -14.75 4.65 34.08
CA ARG A 291 -14.15 3.46 34.73
C ARG A 291 -13.24 2.72 33.75
N VAL A 292 -13.68 2.58 32.49
CA VAL A 292 -12.88 1.96 31.43
C VAL A 292 -11.64 2.80 31.12
N LYS A 293 -11.76 4.14 31.09
CA LYS A 293 -10.63 5.04 30.83
C LYS A 293 -9.48 4.84 31.82
N ARG A 294 -9.78 4.73 33.12
CA ARG A 294 -8.78 4.48 34.18
C ARG A 294 -8.02 3.15 34.02
N GLU A 295 -8.59 2.18 33.29
CA GLU A 295 -7.95 0.89 33.02
C GLU A 295 -7.03 0.93 31.79
N LEU A 296 -7.06 2.02 31.01
CA LEU A 296 -6.42 2.14 29.69
C LEU A 296 -5.41 3.30 29.63
N GLU A 297 -4.89 3.77 30.76
CA GLU A 297 -3.87 4.81 30.75
C GLU A 297 -2.58 4.28 30.10
N PHE A 298 -2.46 4.47 28.79
CA PHE A 298 -1.27 4.19 28.01
C PHE A 298 -0.61 5.52 27.65
N GLU A 299 0.71 5.60 27.80
CA GLU A 299 1.51 6.83 27.60
C GLU A 299 1.35 7.49 26.23
N LYS A 300 0.87 6.76 25.21
CA LYS A 300 0.81 7.22 23.80
C LYS A 300 -0.60 7.15 23.19
N SER A 301 -1.65 7.23 24.00
CA SER A 301 -3.04 7.24 23.47
C SER A 301 -3.92 8.24 24.19
N LEU A 302 -4.72 8.99 23.42
CA LEU A 302 -5.75 9.87 23.96
C LEU A 302 -7.02 9.05 24.19
N VAL A 303 -7.36 8.80 25.46
CA VAL A 303 -8.57 8.06 25.81
C VAL A 303 -9.73 9.04 26.05
N ILE A 304 -10.76 8.94 25.23
CA ILE A 304 -11.93 9.84 25.25
C ILE A 304 -13.18 9.06 25.67
N THR A 305 -13.93 9.65 26.59
CA THR A 305 -15.25 9.18 27.03
C THR A 305 -16.39 9.98 26.39
N PRO A 306 -17.64 9.51 26.45
CA PRO A 306 -18.79 10.25 25.91
C PRO A 306 -19.00 11.66 26.48
N ASN A 307 -18.56 11.91 27.72
CA ASN A 307 -18.69 13.23 28.35
C ASN A 307 -17.63 14.19 27.80
N GLU A 308 -16.37 13.75 27.75
CA GLU A 308 -15.27 14.54 27.20
C GLU A 308 -15.51 14.87 25.72
N LEU A 309 -16.07 13.92 24.95
CA LEU A 309 -16.45 14.17 23.56
C LEU A 309 -17.51 15.27 23.39
N ARG A 310 -18.39 15.47 24.39
CA ARG A 310 -19.36 16.59 24.37
C ARG A 310 -18.68 17.92 24.65
N ASP A 311 -17.63 17.94 25.44
CA ASP A 311 -16.86 19.15 25.70
C ASP A 311 -15.97 19.50 24.48
N MET A 312 -15.44 18.48 23.78
CA MET A 312 -14.75 18.66 22.50
C MET A 312 -15.57 19.38 21.44
N GLU A 313 -16.88 19.13 21.37
CA GLU A 313 -17.73 19.84 20.41
C GLU A 313 -17.83 21.34 20.66
N LYS A 314 -17.72 21.76 21.92
CA LYS A 314 -17.83 23.17 22.29
C LYS A 314 -16.56 23.94 21.95
N ASN A 315 -15.40 23.28 21.96
CA ASN A 315 -14.11 23.87 21.62
C ASN A 315 -13.19 22.84 20.93
N PRO A 316 -13.36 22.56 19.63
CA PRO A 316 -12.56 21.54 18.94
C PRO A 316 -11.06 21.83 18.89
N ASP A 317 -10.66 23.09 18.80
CA ASP A 317 -9.26 23.48 18.58
C ASP A 317 -8.37 23.17 19.79
N SER A 318 -8.89 23.28 21.02
CA SER A 318 -8.12 22.99 22.25
C SER A 318 -7.64 21.55 22.35
N PHE A 319 -8.23 20.62 21.59
CA PHE A 319 -7.88 19.20 21.62
C PHE A 319 -6.82 18.80 20.60
N MET A 320 -6.47 19.69 19.66
CA MET A 320 -5.36 19.42 18.73
C MET A 320 -4.03 19.29 19.47
N ASP A 321 -3.83 20.07 20.52
CA ASP A 321 -2.65 20.00 21.38
C ASP A 321 -2.59 18.70 22.20
N GLU A 322 -3.75 18.16 22.61
CA GLU A 322 -3.82 16.87 23.31
C GLU A 322 -3.56 15.69 22.38
N ILE A 323 -3.97 15.78 21.12
CA ILE A 323 -3.72 14.75 20.12
C ILE A 323 -2.24 14.73 19.69
N ALA A 324 -1.56 15.87 19.74
CA ALA A 324 -0.16 16.01 19.33
C ALA A 324 0.89 15.63 20.41
N ARG A 325 0.45 15.32 21.64
CA ARG A 325 1.29 14.83 22.74
C ARG A 325 1.43 13.31 22.70
#